data_AF-A0A367KLS2-F1
#
_entry.id   AF-A0A367KLS2-F1
#
_cell.length_a   1.000
_cell.length_b   1.000
_cell.length_c   1.000
_cell.angle_alpha   90.00
_cell.angle_beta   90.00
_cell.angle_gamma   90.00
#
_symmetry.space_group_name_H-M   'P 1'
#
loop_
_entity.id
_entity.type
_entity.pdbx_description
1 polymer ?
#
loop_
_entity_poly.entity_id
_entity_poly.type
_entity_poly.pdbx_seq_one_letter_code
_entity_poly.pdbx_strand_id
1 'polypeptide(L)'
;MDDELYLKNRLALDERHVKTIEKKAFEYLDCLYDDTLESAHCRLEGVLVLLLGYQTNLERVASIQAANQKDIQDYQDTSEKTAVIQSQAGADITVLKTDLIEAQRVRDQKLEYDRVAREIMNYETRDTYNESIAELERDIELLQKEKENKQAAFENRKNNLSRLVTGLKDFQASVEQERSVLVSQMIASCFI
;
A
#
# COMPACT_ATOMS: atom_id res chain seq x y z
N MET A 1 -46.09 33.33 -12.01
CA MET A 1 -46.27 33.41 -10.54
C MET A 1 -47.74 33.51 -10.17
N ASP A 2 -48.54 34.36 -10.82
CA ASP A 2 -49.99 34.42 -10.55
C ASP A 2 -50.76 33.16 -10.94
N ASP A 3 -50.41 32.48 -12.03
CA ASP A 3 -51.16 31.29 -12.47
C ASP A 3 -51.05 30.10 -11.51
N GLU A 4 -49.89 29.93 -10.85
CA GLU A 4 -49.66 28.84 -9.90
C GLU A 4 -50.35 29.11 -8.56
N LEU A 5 -50.38 30.38 -8.13
CA LEU A 5 -51.12 30.85 -6.96
C LEU A 5 -52.64 30.76 -7.22
N TYR A 6 -53.08 31.14 -8.42
CA TYR A 6 -54.46 31.03 -8.88
C TYR A 6 -54.92 29.57 -9.00
N LEU A 7 -54.06 28.69 -9.52
CA LEU A 7 -54.34 27.25 -9.60
C LEU A 7 -54.38 26.62 -8.21
N LYS A 8 -53.49 27.00 -7.29
CA LYS A 8 -53.55 26.61 -5.87
C LYS A 8 -54.85 27.07 -5.21
N ASN A 9 -55.24 28.33 -5.42
CA ASN A 9 -56.49 28.87 -4.86
C ASN A 9 -57.73 28.19 -5.45
N ARG A 10 -57.75 27.87 -6.75
CA ARG A 10 -58.84 27.10 -7.38
C ARG A 10 -58.88 25.64 -6.98
N LEU A 11 -57.73 25.03 -6.67
CA LEU A 11 -57.67 23.66 -6.18
C LEU A 11 -58.06 23.60 -4.70
N ALA A 12 -57.75 24.64 -3.92
CA ALA A 12 -58.10 24.78 -2.50
C ALA A 12 -59.55 25.19 -2.28
N LEU A 13 -60.13 26.02 -3.15
CA LEU A 13 -61.53 26.39 -3.12
C LEU A 13 -62.31 25.42 -4.00
N ASP A 14 -62.86 24.38 -3.37
CA ASP A 14 -63.81 23.48 -4.01
C ASP A 14 -65.13 24.22 -4.27
N GLU A 15 -65.16 25.07 -5.30
CA GLU A 15 -66.30 25.91 -5.70
C GLU A 15 -67.58 25.08 -5.89
N ARG A 16 -67.46 23.77 -6.16
CA ARG A 16 -68.60 22.88 -6.33
C ARG A 16 -69.38 22.73 -5.02
N HIS A 17 -68.69 22.65 -3.88
CA HIS A 17 -69.36 22.54 -2.58
C HIS A 17 -70.08 23.85 -2.23
N VAL A 18 -69.44 24.99 -2.50
CA VAL A 18 -70.03 26.32 -2.29
C VAL A 18 -71.25 26.55 -3.17
N LYS A 19 -71.17 26.24 -4.48
CA LYS A 19 -72.31 26.32 -5.42
C LYS A 19 -73.45 25.37 -5.03
N THR A 20 -73.13 24.21 -4.44
CA THR A 20 -74.15 23.26 -3.96
C THR A 20 -74.87 23.80 -2.72
N ILE A 21 -74.12 24.39 -1.79
CA ILE A 21 -74.69 25.04 -0.59
C ILE A 21 -75.56 26.24 -1.00
N GLU A 22 -75.06 27.07 -1.92
CA GLU A 22 -75.78 28.23 -2.46
C GLU A 22 -77.13 27.81 -3.08
N LYS A 23 -77.11 26.81 -3.98
CA LYS A 23 -78.33 26.28 -4.59
C LYS A 23 -79.32 25.75 -3.54
N LYS A 24 -78.84 25.03 -2.53
CA LYS A 24 -79.67 24.47 -1.46
C LYS A 24 -80.21 25.54 -0.51
N ALA A 25 -79.46 26.62 -0.29
CA ALA A 25 -79.91 27.78 0.46
C ALA A 25 -81.03 28.53 -0.27
N PHE A 26 -80.91 28.73 -1.60
CA PHE A 26 -81.99 29.30 -2.40
C PHE A 26 -83.23 28.40 -2.42
N GLU A 27 -83.07 27.08 -2.59
CA GLU A 27 -84.18 26.12 -2.49
C GLU A 27 -84.88 26.14 -1.12
N TYR A 28 -84.17 26.48 -0.04
CA TYR A 28 -84.75 26.68 1.29
C TYR A 28 -85.49 28.02 1.38
N LEU A 29 -84.92 29.11 0.86
CA LEU A 29 -85.55 30.44 0.87
C LEU A 29 -86.85 30.46 0.07
N ASP A 30 -86.89 29.78 -1.08
CA ASP A 30 -88.10 29.65 -1.91
C ASP A 30 -89.19 28.85 -1.18
N CYS A 31 -88.80 27.84 -0.40
CA CYS A 31 -89.69 26.98 0.39
C CYS A 31 -90.36 27.74 1.56
N LEU A 32 -89.81 28.86 2.02
CA LEU A 32 -90.37 29.63 3.14
C LEU A 32 -91.70 30.33 2.81
N TYR A 33 -91.99 30.56 1.53
CA TYR A 33 -93.19 31.28 1.10
C TYR A 33 -94.37 30.35 0.77
N ASP A 34 -94.10 29.14 0.26
CA ASP A 34 -95.13 28.29 -0.37
C ASP A 34 -95.38 26.93 0.32
N ASP A 35 -94.50 26.47 1.22
CA ASP A 35 -94.45 25.08 1.69
C ASP A 35 -94.82 24.92 3.20
N THR A 36 -95.02 23.67 3.65
CA THR A 36 -95.29 23.37 5.06
C THR A 36 -94.06 23.55 5.95
N LEU A 37 -94.29 23.86 7.23
CA LEU A 37 -93.21 24.06 8.22
C LEU A 37 -92.23 22.87 8.30
N GLU A 38 -92.73 21.65 8.14
CA GLU A 38 -91.92 20.41 8.16
C GLU A 38 -91.00 20.30 6.94
N SER A 39 -91.46 20.70 5.75
CA SER A 39 -90.63 20.77 4.53
C SER A 39 -89.49 21.79 4.68
N ALA A 40 -89.81 22.96 5.26
CA ALA A 40 -88.82 24.00 5.55
C ALA A 40 -87.75 23.51 6.55
N HIS A 41 -88.15 22.82 7.62
CA HIS A 41 -87.20 22.26 8.59
C HIS A 41 -86.27 21.20 7.95
N CYS A 42 -86.80 20.26 7.18
CA CYS A 42 -85.99 19.25 6.48
C CYS A 42 -84.96 19.87 5.52
N ARG A 43 -85.34 20.95 4.81
CA ARG A 43 -84.41 21.66 3.90
C ARG A 43 -83.34 22.44 4.66
N LEU A 44 -83.68 23.07 5.78
CA LEU A 44 -82.72 23.74 6.66
C LEU A 44 -81.68 22.76 7.21
N GLU A 45 -82.11 21.59 7.68
CA GLU A 45 -81.21 20.53 8.13
C GLU A 45 -80.27 20.07 7.02
N GLY A 46 -80.78 19.92 5.79
CA GLY A 46 -79.96 19.61 4.62
C GLY A 46 -78.86 20.65 4.34
N VAL A 47 -79.18 21.94 4.45
CA VAL A 47 -78.20 23.04 4.30
C VAL A 47 -77.16 23.01 5.43
N LEU A 48 -77.59 22.76 6.68
CA LEU A 48 -76.70 22.67 7.85
C LEU A 48 -75.70 21.51 7.71
N VAL A 49 -76.16 20.34 7.26
CA VAL A 49 -75.29 19.18 7.02
C VAL A 49 -74.24 19.49 5.95
N LEU A 50 -74.62 20.15 4.86
CA LEU A 50 -73.68 20.56 3.81
C LEU A 50 -72.66 21.58 4.33
N LEU A 51 -73.07 22.51 5.18
CA LEU A 51 -72.19 23.51 5.79
C LEU A 51 -71.18 22.88 6.75
N LEU A 52 -71.63 21.94 7.60
CA LEU A 52 -70.74 21.17 8.49
C LEU A 52 -69.75 20.30 7.71
N GLY A 53 -70.21 19.67 6.63
CA GLY A 53 -69.35 18.89 5.74
C GLY A 53 -68.27 19.76 5.08
N TYR A 54 -68.63 20.97 4.65
CA TYR A 54 -67.69 21.93 4.08
C TYR A 54 -66.68 22.45 5.12
N GLN A 55 -67.13 22.77 6.33
CA GLN A 55 -66.23 23.16 7.43
C GLN A 55 -65.18 22.07 7.71
N THR A 56 -65.61 20.81 7.84
CA THR A 56 -64.71 19.68 8.07
C THR A 56 -63.69 19.51 6.95
N ASN A 57 -64.09 19.80 5.70
CA ASN A 57 -63.19 19.75 4.56
C ASN A 57 -62.13 20.86 4.63
N LEU A 58 -62.52 22.10 4.96
CA LEU A 58 -61.57 23.20 5.15
C LEU A 58 -60.53 22.90 6.24
N GLU A 59 -60.96 22.37 7.39
CA GLU A 59 -60.07 21.97 8.48
C GLU A 59 -59.09 20.86 8.06
N ARG A 60 -59.57 19.91 7.24
CA ARG A 60 -58.73 18.86 6.65
C ARG A 60 -57.65 19.42 5.73
N VAL A 61 -57.99 20.36 4.85
CA VAL A 61 -57.03 20.96 3.92
C VAL A 61 -55.90 21.67 4.67
N ALA A 62 -56.22 22.44 5.71
CA ALA A 62 -55.22 23.08 6.55
C ALA A 62 -54.31 22.06 7.25
N SER A 63 -54.88 20.97 7.75
CA SER A 63 -54.11 19.88 8.40
C SER A 63 -53.17 19.17 7.41
N ILE A 64 -53.64 18.90 6.18
CA ILE A 64 -52.82 18.30 5.12
C ILE A 64 -51.68 19.25 4.74
N GLN A 65 -51.94 20.56 4.62
CA GLN A 65 -50.90 21.52 4.30
C GLN A 65 -49.83 21.58 5.39
N ALA A 66 -50.22 21.55 6.67
CA ALA A 66 -49.27 21.50 7.78
C ALA A 66 -48.43 20.21 7.77
N ALA A 67 -49.05 19.06 7.50
CA ALA A 67 -48.35 17.78 7.36
C ALA A 67 -47.36 17.80 6.19
N ASN A 68 -47.78 18.27 5.01
CA ASN A 68 -46.91 18.38 3.83
C ASN A 68 -45.73 19.32 4.08
N GLN A 69 -45.95 20.43 4.81
CA GLN A 69 -44.87 21.35 5.15
C GLN A 69 -43.83 20.69 6.05
N LYS A 70 -44.29 19.88 7.01
CA LYS A 70 -43.41 19.09 7.86
C LYS A 70 -42.64 18.03 7.05
N ASP A 71 -43.33 17.30 6.19
CA ASP A 71 -42.69 16.28 5.34
C ASP A 71 -41.61 16.89 4.45
N ILE A 72 -41.87 18.06 3.83
CA ILE A 72 -40.87 18.80 3.04
C ILE A 72 -39.63 19.11 3.88
N GLN A 73 -39.80 19.55 5.12
CA GLN A 73 -38.70 19.85 6.01
C GLN A 73 -37.92 18.58 6.38
N ASP A 74 -38.60 17.49 6.70
CA ASP A 74 -37.97 16.20 7.02
C ASP A 74 -37.17 15.65 5.81
N TYR A 75 -37.67 15.84 4.59
CA TYR A 75 -36.93 15.47 3.37
C TYR A 75 -35.69 16.36 3.14
N GLN A 76 -35.78 17.67 3.42
CA GLN A 76 -34.63 18.57 3.33
C GLN A 76 -33.54 18.17 4.34
N ASP A 77 -33.91 17.94 5.60
CA ASP A 77 -32.99 17.48 6.64
C ASP A 77 -32.31 16.15 6.27
N THR A 78 -33.08 15.22 5.71
CA THR A 78 -32.56 13.93 5.26
C THR A 78 -31.58 14.11 4.11
N SER A 79 -31.90 14.98 3.14
CA SER A 79 -31.03 15.29 2.01
C SER A 79 -29.71 15.89 2.46
N GLU A 80 -29.73 16.83 3.41
CA GLU A 80 -28.51 17.43 3.98
C GLU A 80 -27.67 16.38 4.72
N LYS A 81 -28.29 15.54 5.54
CA LYS A 81 -27.58 14.43 6.23
C LYS A 81 -26.94 13.47 5.24
N THR A 82 -27.65 13.09 4.17
CA THR A 82 -27.10 12.23 3.13
C THR A 82 -25.91 12.88 2.42
N ALA A 83 -25.98 14.18 2.12
CA ALA A 83 -24.87 14.91 1.50
C ALA A 83 -23.61 14.91 2.38
N VAL A 84 -23.77 15.11 3.69
CA VAL A 84 -22.65 15.03 4.65
C VAL A 84 -22.04 13.62 4.67
N ILE A 85 -22.86 12.58 4.77
CA ILE A 85 -22.39 11.18 4.77
C ILE A 85 -21.66 10.87 3.46
N GLN A 86 -22.20 11.31 2.32
CA GLN A 86 -21.59 11.10 1.02
C GLN A 86 -20.22 11.78 0.93
N SER A 87 -20.11 13.02 1.43
CA SER A 87 -18.83 13.73 1.45
C SER A 87 -17.80 13.03 2.34
N GLN A 88 -18.22 12.55 3.53
CA GLN A 88 -17.33 11.82 4.43
C GLN A 88 -16.87 10.50 3.81
N ALA A 89 -17.78 9.72 3.24
CA ALA A 89 -17.43 8.47 2.56
C ALA A 89 -16.47 8.72 1.38
N GLY A 90 -16.63 9.83 0.66
CA GLY A 90 -15.69 10.26 -0.37
C GLY A 90 -14.28 10.51 0.18
N ALA A 91 -14.17 11.21 1.32
CA ALA A 91 -12.90 11.44 2.00
C ALA A 91 -12.27 10.12 2.47
N ASP A 92 -13.05 9.24 3.11
CA ASP A 92 -12.57 7.94 3.59
C ASP A 92 -12.04 7.07 2.44
N ILE A 93 -12.71 7.07 1.27
CA ILE A 93 -12.23 6.39 0.07
C ILE A 93 -10.86 6.91 -0.37
N THR A 94 -10.64 8.23 -0.31
CA THR A 94 -9.33 8.80 -0.69
C THR A 94 -8.23 8.37 0.25
N VAL A 95 -8.48 8.35 1.57
CA VAL A 95 -7.53 7.89 2.59
C VAL A 95 -7.23 6.40 2.41
N LEU A 96 -8.26 5.57 2.25
CA LEU A 96 -8.07 4.13 2.05
C LEU A 96 -7.29 3.81 0.77
N LYS A 97 -7.44 4.62 -0.29
CA LYS A 97 -6.64 4.48 -1.51
C LYS A 97 -5.17 4.81 -1.26
N THR A 98 -4.86 5.88 -0.51
CA THR A 98 -3.46 6.22 -0.19
C THR A 98 -2.83 5.14 0.68
N ASP A 99 -3.56 4.64 1.67
CA ASP A 99 -3.08 3.57 2.56
C ASP A 99 -2.83 2.28 1.79
N LEU A 100 -3.69 1.95 0.82
CA LEU A 100 -3.51 0.79 -0.04
C LEU A 100 -2.23 0.89 -0.88
N ILE A 101 -1.95 2.07 -1.45
CA ILE A 101 -0.73 2.31 -2.25
C ILE A 101 0.51 2.15 -1.38
N GLU A 102 0.49 2.69 -0.16
CA GLU A 102 1.62 2.55 0.76
C GLU A 102 1.82 1.10 1.21
N ALA A 103 0.73 0.38 1.50
CA ALA A 103 0.79 -1.05 1.82
C ALA A 103 1.34 -1.89 0.66
N GLN A 104 0.98 -1.57 -0.58
CA GLN A 104 1.54 -2.21 -1.78
C GLN A 104 3.04 -1.93 -1.90
N ARG A 105 3.46 -0.67 -1.69
CA ARG A 105 4.87 -0.30 -1.72
C ARG A 105 5.69 -1.07 -0.69
N VAL A 106 5.21 -1.17 0.55
CA VAL A 106 5.87 -1.93 1.62
C VAL A 106 5.96 -3.42 1.26
N ARG A 107 4.90 -3.98 0.67
CA ARG A 107 4.90 -5.36 0.20
C ARG A 107 5.93 -5.59 -0.89
N ASP A 108 6.01 -4.71 -1.87
CA ASP A 108 6.95 -4.85 -2.99
C ASP A 108 8.40 -4.72 -2.50
N GLN A 109 8.67 -3.77 -1.60
CA GLN A 109 9.97 -3.67 -0.93
C GLN A 109 10.33 -4.97 -0.19
N LYS A 110 9.39 -5.53 0.57
CA LYS A 110 9.61 -6.80 1.28
C LYS A 110 9.91 -7.95 0.32
N LEU A 111 9.22 -8.05 -0.81
CA LEU A 111 9.48 -9.07 -1.82
C LEU A 111 10.86 -8.93 -2.45
N GLU A 112 11.32 -7.70 -2.71
CA GLU A 112 12.68 -7.43 -3.18
C GLU A 112 13.73 -7.82 -2.13
N TYR A 113 13.50 -7.48 -0.85
CA TYR A 113 14.37 -7.93 0.24
C TYR A 113 14.42 -9.46 0.34
N ASP A 114 13.28 -10.13 0.27
CA ASP A 114 13.19 -11.60 0.33
C ASP A 114 13.85 -12.26 -0.90
N ARG A 115 13.84 -11.60 -2.05
CA ARG A 115 14.56 -12.06 -3.25
C ARG A 115 16.07 -11.96 -3.03
N VAL A 116 16.57 -10.80 -2.63
CA VAL A 116 18.00 -10.59 -2.37
C VAL A 116 18.48 -11.50 -1.25
N ALA A 117 17.69 -11.66 -0.17
CA ALA A 117 18.01 -12.58 0.91
C ALA A 117 18.15 -14.03 0.43
N ARG A 118 17.25 -14.49 -0.46
CA ARG A 118 17.36 -15.83 -1.06
C ARG A 118 18.62 -15.98 -1.92
N GLU A 119 19.00 -14.96 -2.67
CA GLU A 119 20.25 -14.96 -3.44
C GLU A 119 21.46 -15.02 -2.50
N ILE A 120 21.46 -14.25 -1.41
CA ILE A 120 22.54 -14.26 -0.40
C ILE A 120 22.65 -15.63 0.28
N MET A 121 21.54 -16.29 0.59
CA MET A 121 21.51 -17.60 1.25
C MET A 121 22.06 -18.74 0.37
N ASN A 122 22.26 -18.52 -0.93
CA ASN A 122 22.95 -19.49 -1.79
C ASN A 122 24.47 -19.48 -1.61
N TYR A 123 25.01 -18.42 -1.02
CA TYR A 123 26.43 -18.32 -0.69
C TYR A 123 26.70 -18.87 0.69
N GLU A 124 27.91 -19.37 0.92
CA GLU A 124 28.32 -19.81 2.24
C GLU A 124 28.35 -18.63 3.23
N THR A 125 28.29 -18.95 4.52
CA THR A 125 28.32 -17.94 5.57
C THR A 125 29.64 -17.16 5.55
N ARG A 126 29.61 -15.90 5.96
CA ARG A 126 30.84 -15.10 6.07
C ARG A 126 31.89 -15.75 6.96
N ASP A 127 31.47 -16.48 7.99
CA ASP A 127 32.38 -17.14 8.93
C ASP A 127 33.17 -18.26 8.26
N THR A 128 32.55 -19.08 7.39
CA THR A 128 33.26 -20.13 6.65
C THR A 128 34.27 -19.54 5.67
N TYR A 129 33.95 -18.43 5.01
CA TYR A 129 34.94 -17.71 4.19
C TYR A 129 36.11 -17.18 5.02
N ASN A 130 35.86 -16.63 6.21
CA ASN A 130 36.93 -16.15 7.09
C ASN A 130 37.82 -17.30 7.60
N GLU A 131 37.23 -18.44 7.95
CA GLU A 131 37.98 -19.64 8.33
C GLU A 131 38.84 -20.15 7.17
N SER A 132 38.29 -20.22 5.96
CA SER A 132 39.03 -20.63 4.76
C SER A 132 40.17 -19.65 4.44
N ILE A 133 39.95 -18.34 4.57
CA ILE A 133 41.01 -17.33 4.42
C ILE A 133 42.12 -17.56 5.45
N ALA A 134 41.76 -17.75 6.73
CA ALA A 134 42.73 -17.97 7.79
C ALA A 134 43.50 -19.31 7.64
N GLU A 135 42.90 -20.32 7.04
CA GLU A 135 43.58 -21.57 6.68
C GLU A 135 44.57 -21.35 5.53
N LEU A 136 44.13 -20.70 4.44
CA LEU A 136 44.98 -20.38 3.30
C LEU A 136 46.16 -19.47 3.70
N GLU A 137 45.95 -18.50 4.59
CA GLU A 137 47.03 -17.65 5.12
C GLU A 137 48.08 -18.46 5.89
N ARG A 138 47.65 -19.42 6.71
CA ARG A 138 48.57 -20.33 7.43
C ARG A 138 49.35 -21.22 6.47
N ASP A 139 48.69 -21.75 5.44
CA ASP A 139 49.34 -22.57 4.42
C ASP A 139 50.37 -21.78 3.62
N ILE A 140 50.06 -20.52 3.27
CA ILE A 140 51.00 -19.61 2.61
C ILE A 140 52.23 -19.38 3.50
N GLU A 141 52.02 -19.12 4.79
CA GLU A 141 53.14 -18.90 5.73
C GLU A 141 54.03 -20.15 5.86
N LEU A 142 53.42 -21.34 5.91
CA LEU A 142 54.15 -22.61 5.96
C LEU A 142 54.97 -22.84 4.68
N LEU A 143 54.36 -22.64 3.50
CA LEU A 143 55.03 -22.79 2.22
C LEU A 143 56.17 -21.79 2.03
N GLN A 144 56.03 -20.56 2.55
CA GLN A 144 57.11 -19.58 2.55
C GLN A 144 58.30 -20.06 3.39
N LYS A 145 58.06 -20.56 4.62
CA LYS A 145 59.11 -21.15 5.47
C LYS A 145 59.77 -22.36 4.83
N GLU A 146 58.99 -23.25 4.20
CA GLU A 146 59.55 -24.40 3.48
C GLU A 146 60.43 -23.97 2.30
N LYS A 147 60.00 -22.96 1.55
CA LYS A 147 60.77 -22.41 0.44
C LYS A 147 62.10 -21.84 0.95
N GLU A 148 62.07 -21.05 2.02
CA GLU A 148 63.28 -20.51 2.65
C GLU A 148 64.24 -21.61 3.11
N ASN A 149 63.71 -22.63 3.79
CA ASN A 149 64.51 -23.78 4.24
C ASN A 149 65.14 -24.55 3.08
N LYS A 150 64.37 -24.82 2.01
CA LYS A 150 64.88 -25.49 0.80
C LYS A 150 65.94 -24.64 0.10
N GLN A 151 65.75 -23.33 0.05
CA GLN A 151 66.70 -22.41 -0.56
C GLN A 151 68.01 -22.33 0.25
N ALA A 152 67.92 -22.27 1.57
CA ALA A 152 69.09 -22.36 2.46
C ALA A 152 69.83 -23.71 2.31
N ALA A 153 69.10 -24.82 2.25
CA ALA A 153 69.68 -26.14 2.02
C ALA A 153 70.37 -26.24 0.65
N PHE A 154 69.78 -25.65 -0.38
CA PHE A 154 70.35 -25.60 -1.72
C PHE A 154 71.65 -24.78 -1.76
N GLU A 155 71.67 -23.59 -1.17
CA GLU A 155 72.90 -22.77 -1.08
C GLU A 155 74.00 -23.47 -0.27
N ASN A 156 73.65 -24.16 0.83
CA ASN A 156 74.60 -24.98 1.57
C ASN A 156 75.18 -26.13 0.73
N ARG A 157 74.34 -26.84 -0.04
CA ARG A 157 74.80 -27.90 -0.95
C ARG A 157 75.69 -27.34 -2.05
N LYS A 158 75.34 -26.20 -2.62
CA LYS A 158 76.14 -25.49 -3.63
C LYS A 158 77.51 -25.11 -3.05
N ASN A 159 77.55 -24.53 -1.85
CA ASN A 159 78.80 -24.18 -1.16
C ASN A 159 79.67 -25.42 -0.87
N ASN A 160 79.06 -26.51 -0.40
CA ASN A 160 79.78 -27.78 -0.14
C ASN A 160 80.33 -28.39 -1.43
N LEU A 161 79.55 -28.35 -2.52
CA LEU A 161 80.00 -28.82 -3.84
C LEU A 161 81.15 -27.96 -4.36
N SER A 162 81.05 -26.63 -4.25
CA SER A 162 82.14 -25.72 -4.62
C SER A 162 83.42 -26.02 -3.84
N ARG A 163 83.31 -26.28 -2.52
CA ARG A 163 84.45 -26.70 -1.69
C ARG A 163 85.04 -28.04 -2.14
N LEU A 164 84.21 -29.04 -2.46
CA LEU A 164 84.68 -30.33 -2.99
C LEU A 164 85.38 -30.19 -4.33
N VAL A 165 84.85 -29.36 -5.24
CA VAL A 165 85.46 -29.09 -6.54
C VAL A 165 86.81 -28.40 -6.37
N THR A 166 86.90 -27.40 -5.48
CA THR A 166 88.19 -26.77 -5.17
C THR A 166 89.16 -27.77 -4.55
N GLY A 167 88.72 -28.58 -3.57
CA GLY A 167 89.57 -29.62 -2.98
C GLY A 167 90.04 -30.68 -3.97
N LEU A 168 89.20 -31.05 -4.94
CA LEU A 168 89.60 -31.96 -6.03
C LEU A 168 90.61 -31.29 -6.98
N LYS A 169 90.45 -30.00 -7.29
CA LYS A 169 91.43 -29.24 -8.07
C LYS A 169 92.76 -29.12 -7.33
N ASP A 170 92.72 -28.86 -6.03
CA ASP A 170 93.91 -28.78 -5.18
C ASP A 170 94.60 -30.14 -5.09
N PHE A 171 93.84 -31.23 -4.96
CA PHE A 171 94.37 -32.59 -5.00
C PHE A 171 94.98 -32.94 -6.35
N GLN A 172 94.29 -32.61 -7.46
CA GLN A 172 94.82 -32.79 -8.81
C GLN A 172 96.13 -32.01 -9.01
N ALA A 173 96.18 -30.75 -8.55
CA ALA A 173 97.40 -29.95 -8.56
C ALA A 173 98.51 -30.58 -7.72
N SER A 174 98.21 -31.13 -6.55
CA SER A 174 99.15 -31.86 -5.70
C SER A 174 99.71 -33.11 -6.38
N VAL A 175 98.85 -33.92 -7.03
CA VAL A 175 99.28 -35.12 -7.76
C VAL A 175 100.15 -34.76 -8.97
N GLU A 176 99.79 -33.69 -9.70
CA GLU A 176 100.57 -33.19 -10.82
C GLU A 176 101.92 -32.63 -10.36
N GLN A 177 101.96 -31.99 -9.20
CA GLN A 177 103.18 -31.53 -8.57
C GLN A 177 104.07 -32.69 -8.08
N GLU A 178 103.52 -33.71 -7.43
CA GLU A 178 104.26 -34.93 -7.07
C GLU A 178 104.82 -35.65 -8.30
N ARG A 179 104.03 -35.72 -9.39
CA ARG A 179 104.48 -36.29 -10.66
C ARG A 179 105.61 -35.46 -11.27
N SER A 180 105.56 -34.13 -11.18
CA SER A 180 106.66 -33.27 -11.63
C SER A 180 107.93 -33.45 -10.80
N VAL A 181 107.80 -33.63 -9.48
CA VAL A 181 108.92 -33.87 -8.55
C VAL A 181 109.57 -35.23 -8.83
N LEU A 182 108.77 -36.28 -9.06
CA LEU A 182 109.25 -37.61 -9.43
C LEU A 182 109.99 -37.61 -10.79
N VAL A 183 109.49 -36.87 -11.77
CA VAL A 183 110.17 -36.71 -13.07
C VAL A 183 111.48 -35.93 -12.91
N SER A 184 111.52 -34.88 -12.10
CA SER A 184 112.78 -34.16 -11.79
C SER A 184 113.79 -35.02 -11.02
N GLN A 185 113.35 -35.89 -10.11
CA GLN A 185 114.21 -36.86 -9.41
C GLN A 185 114.75 -37.96 -10.33
N MET A 186 113.95 -38.45 -11.28
CA MET A 186 114.44 -39.40 -12.30
C MET A 186 115.49 -38.78 -13.22
N ILE A 187 115.33 -37.50 -13.61
CA ILE A 187 116.34 -36.80 -14.41
C ILE A 187 117.63 -36.57 -13.62
N ALA A 188 117.53 -36.25 -12.32
CA ALA A 188 118.69 -36.09 -11.45
C ALA A 188 119.43 -37.42 -11.17
N SER A 189 118.72 -38.55 -11.10
CA SER A 189 119.33 -39.87 -10.87
C SER A 189 119.91 -40.51 -12.14
N CYS A 190 119.66 -39.94 -13.31
CA CYS A 190 120.23 -40.36 -14.59
C CYS A 190 121.53 -39.59 -14.95
N PHE A 191 121.97 -38.65 -14.09
CA PHE A 191 123.14 -37.78 -14.29
C PHE A 191 124.29 -38.03 -13.29
N ILE A 192 124.26 -39.16 -12.58
CA ILE A 192 125.38 -39.72 -11.78
C ILE A 192 125.65 -41.13 -12.30
#